data_AF-A0A3D4PTB5-F1
#
_entry.id   AF-A0A3D4PTB5-F1
#
_cell.length_a   1.000
_cell.length_b   1.000
_cell.length_c   1.000
_cell.angle_alpha   90.00
_cell.angle_beta   90.00
_cell.angle_gamma   90.00
#
_symmetry.space_group_name_H-M   'P 1'
#
loop_
_entity.id
_entity.type
_entity.pdbx_description
1 polymer ?
#
loop_
_entity_poly.entity_id
_entity_poly.type
_entity_poly.pdbx_seq_one_letter_code
_entity_poly.pdbx_strand_id
1 'polypeptide(L)'
;MIAAGTQWWTKFTGRGERLALPVMVLDPSDRDAVLEQLDSERKVRMRFEGSQDRPVTYDIMQVSSGQVPEKVVHKVSAKNSATITASYHEAGGEEWAKEQRFAWRPWQRSAIIETQNELHTPQKRTEIVSSGDTLWRQHVLDNYSWDSVSPITDGASHTTRTYESREKVSYDWHQAVVRPAIAPDKAPVRTGDTLSLRIPELAVGIGTLSQRSFSADTKMSLSQDGKLLHEDDAAWGDYAVGAGEIELDLSVVRTENQHWDFSTRTDTSWTFDSQGTGEDAETQPLLSIDYDVPVGLDNTVRAGKKEKIGLSVSHPDGLDRPAKLREVKVWVSYDDGKSWEKVKARSAGKDDFSVKISHPRRADYVSLRVEATDKDGNSITQTVVRAYGITAR
;
A
#
# COMPACT_ATOMS: atom_id res chain seq x y z
N MET A 1 -1.61 25.67 33.33
CA MET A 1 -2.25 26.78 32.60
C MET A 1 -2.45 26.32 31.16
N ILE A 2 -3.69 26.22 30.71
CA ILE A 2 -4.01 25.93 29.30
C ILE A 2 -4.14 27.28 28.60
N ALA A 3 -3.52 27.45 27.43
CA ALA A 3 -3.53 28.72 26.71
C ALA A 3 -4.97 29.10 26.30
N ALA A 4 -5.30 30.40 26.39
CA ALA A 4 -6.54 30.92 25.84
C ALA A 4 -6.60 30.64 24.33
N GLY A 5 -7.70 30.06 23.85
CA GLY A 5 -7.88 29.64 22.45
C GLY A 5 -7.48 28.19 22.14
N THR A 6 -7.16 27.37 23.13
CA THR A 6 -6.97 25.93 22.92
C THR A 6 -8.32 25.31 22.54
N GLN A 7 -8.46 24.81 21.30
CA GLN A 7 -9.67 24.12 20.87
C GLN A 7 -9.87 22.85 21.69
N TRP A 8 -11.02 22.74 22.33
CA TRP A 8 -11.46 21.51 22.96
C TRP A 8 -12.18 20.68 21.91
N TRP A 9 -11.72 19.45 21.72
CA TRP A 9 -12.29 18.54 20.74
C TRP A 9 -12.76 17.28 21.45
N THR A 10 -13.87 16.73 20.97
CA THR A 10 -14.36 15.42 21.42
C THR A 10 -13.98 14.41 20.36
N LYS A 11 -13.19 13.40 20.71
CA LYS A 11 -12.91 12.29 19.78
C LYS A 11 -14.17 11.47 19.60
N PHE A 12 -14.71 11.43 18.39
CA PHE A 12 -15.70 10.44 18.02
C PHE A 12 -15.07 9.50 16.99
N THR A 13 -14.85 8.25 17.40
CA THR A 13 -14.40 7.18 16.51
C THR A 13 -15.56 6.28 16.12
N GLY A 14 -16.69 6.36 16.84
CA GLY A 14 -17.80 5.42 16.71
C GLY A 14 -17.47 3.97 17.09
N ARG A 15 -16.25 3.72 17.58
CA ARG A 15 -15.80 2.49 18.25
C ARG A 15 -16.01 2.61 19.76
N GLY A 16 -16.10 1.47 20.43
CA GLY A 16 -16.27 1.39 21.89
C GLY A 16 -17.72 1.50 22.36
N GLU A 17 -17.91 1.56 23.68
CA GLU A 17 -19.24 1.64 24.30
C GLU A 17 -19.90 2.99 23.98
N ARG A 18 -21.12 2.94 23.42
CA ARG A 18 -21.91 4.14 23.13
C ARG A 18 -22.72 4.51 24.37
N LEU A 19 -22.42 5.66 24.96
CA LEU A 19 -23.23 6.21 26.04
C LEU A 19 -24.64 6.55 25.51
N ALA A 20 -25.67 6.34 26.34
CA ALA A 20 -27.05 6.67 26.01
C ALA A 20 -27.29 8.18 25.77
N LEU A 21 -26.38 9.03 26.26
CA LEU A 21 -26.36 10.47 26.04
C LEU A 21 -25.06 10.87 25.34
N PRO A 22 -25.13 11.64 24.23
CA PRO A 22 -23.92 12.18 23.62
C PRO A 22 -23.30 13.20 24.57
N VAL A 23 -22.01 13.03 24.86
CA VAL A 23 -21.22 14.00 25.62
C VAL A 23 -20.27 14.67 24.65
N MET A 24 -20.32 16.00 24.59
CA MET A 24 -19.42 16.79 23.75
C MET A 24 -18.88 17.97 24.54
N VAL A 25 -17.65 18.33 24.21
CA VAL A 25 -17.01 19.54 24.68
C VAL A 25 -17.15 20.60 23.59
N LEU A 26 -17.72 21.75 23.96
CA LEU A 26 -17.83 22.92 23.09
C LEU A 26 -16.63 23.84 23.29
N ASP A 27 -16.21 24.54 22.24
CA ASP A 27 -15.29 25.65 22.42
C ASP A 27 -15.98 26.81 23.16
N PRO A 28 -15.21 27.77 23.72
CA PRO A 28 -15.80 28.86 24.48
C PRO A 28 -16.82 29.71 23.72
N SER A 29 -16.62 29.92 22.41
CA SER A 29 -17.55 30.71 21.59
C SER A 29 -18.85 29.97 21.30
N ASP A 30 -18.76 28.68 20.99
CA ASP A 30 -19.93 27.82 20.82
C ASP A 30 -20.69 27.68 22.14
N ARG A 31 -19.98 27.53 23.26
CA ARG A 31 -20.56 27.52 24.61
C ARG A 31 -21.35 28.81 24.86
N ASP A 32 -20.74 29.97 24.62
CA ASP A 32 -21.36 31.26 24.91
C ASP A 32 -22.61 31.49 24.03
N ALA A 33 -22.55 31.11 22.75
CA ALA A 33 -23.71 31.14 21.86
C ALA A 33 -24.85 30.22 22.34
N VAL A 34 -24.52 29.02 22.84
CA VAL A 34 -25.51 28.10 23.40
C VAL A 34 -26.11 28.65 24.70
N LEU A 35 -25.30 29.24 25.59
CA LEU A 35 -25.77 29.85 26.83
C LEU A 35 -26.70 31.04 26.56
N GLU A 36 -26.37 31.91 25.60
CA GLU A 36 -27.21 33.04 25.21
C GLU A 36 -28.58 32.58 24.66
N GLN A 37 -28.60 31.51 23.87
CA GLN A 37 -29.86 30.92 23.40
C GLN A 37 -30.67 30.29 24.54
N LEU A 38 -30.01 29.66 25.53
CA LEU A 38 -30.70 29.09 26.69
C LEU A 38 -31.30 30.17 27.62
N ASP A 39 -30.67 31.34 27.70
CA ASP A 39 -31.18 32.46 28.50
C ASP A 39 -32.40 33.13 27.84
N SER A 40 -32.49 33.10 26.51
CA SER A 40 -33.55 33.76 25.74
C SER A 40 -34.69 32.81 25.32
N GLU A 41 -34.43 31.50 25.24
CA GLU A 41 -35.39 30.50 24.78
C GLU A 41 -35.65 29.42 25.83
N ARG A 42 -36.92 29.00 25.94
CA ARG A 42 -37.30 27.89 26.85
C ARG A 42 -36.77 26.52 26.40
N LYS A 43 -36.31 26.39 25.15
CA LYS A 43 -35.80 25.15 24.57
C LYS A 43 -34.89 25.42 23.37
N VAL A 44 -33.61 25.09 23.50
CA VAL A 44 -32.66 25.09 22.39
C VAL A 44 -32.66 23.73 21.69
N ARG A 45 -32.60 23.72 20.35
CA ARG A 45 -32.41 22.50 19.56
C ARG A 45 -31.06 22.56 18.87
N MET A 46 -30.24 21.54 19.09
CA MET A 46 -28.92 21.41 18.47
C MET A 46 -28.90 20.20 17.55
N ARG A 47 -28.24 20.34 16.40
CA ARG A 47 -27.90 19.23 15.50
C ARG A 47 -26.38 19.08 15.55
N PHE A 48 -25.93 17.86 15.76
CA PHE A 48 -24.52 17.51 15.77
C PHE A 48 -24.23 16.57 14.63
N GLU A 49 -23.14 16.83 13.93
CA GLU A 49 -22.65 16.00 12.84
C GLU A 49 -21.20 15.65 13.17
N GLY A 50 -20.91 14.35 13.18
CA GLY A 50 -19.58 13.81 13.39
C GLY A 50 -19.23 12.89 12.23
N SER A 51 -18.02 13.02 11.71
CA SER A 51 -17.49 12.15 10.68
C SER A 51 -16.42 11.25 11.30
N GLN A 52 -16.50 9.95 11.06
CA GLN A 52 -15.42 9.01 11.38
C GLN A 52 -14.26 9.18 10.38
N ASP A 53 -14.57 9.62 9.16
CA ASP A 53 -13.59 9.96 8.14
C ASP A 53 -13.00 11.34 8.37
N ARG A 54 -11.72 11.48 8.03
CA ARG A 54 -11.01 12.75 8.01
C ARG A 54 -10.83 13.15 6.55
N PRO A 55 -11.77 13.85 5.90
CA PRO A 55 -11.69 14.07 4.44
C PRO A 55 -10.48 14.92 4.03
N VAL A 56 -9.94 15.74 4.96
CA VAL A 56 -8.75 16.55 4.75
C VAL A 56 -7.81 16.49 5.97
N THR A 57 -6.52 16.32 5.74
CA THR A 57 -5.46 16.43 6.77
C THR A 57 -4.36 17.39 6.33
N TYR A 58 -3.65 17.95 7.32
CA TYR A 58 -2.51 18.84 7.12
C TYR A 58 -1.33 18.34 7.95
N ASP A 59 -0.25 17.91 7.30
CA ASP A 59 1.00 17.54 7.97
C ASP A 59 2.09 18.56 7.61
N ILE A 60 2.33 19.48 8.54
CA ILE A 60 3.08 20.71 8.27
C ILE A 60 4.35 20.79 9.10
N MET A 61 5.48 20.85 8.41
CA MET A 61 6.82 21.07 8.98
C MET A 61 7.22 22.53 8.84
N GLN A 62 6.78 23.35 9.79
CA GLN A 62 7.14 24.77 9.84
C GLN A 62 8.59 24.95 10.32
N VAL A 63 9.37 25.75 9.59
CA VAL A 63 10.74 26.12 9.98
C VAL A 63 10.92 27.64 9.89
N SER A 64 11.64 28.20 10.87
CA SER A 64 12.17 29.56 10.85
C SER A 64 13.69 29.52 10.73
N SER A 65 14.21 29.80 9.54
CA SER A 65 15.65 29.68 9.27
C SER A 65 16.44 30.81 9.94
N GLY A 66 17.52 30.45 10.63
CA GLY A 66 18.52 31.38 11.17
C GLY A 66 18.11 32.18 12.40
N GLN A 67 16.88 32.00 12.92
CA GLN A 67 16.38 32.75 14.07
C GLN A 67 15.26 32.01 14.80
N VAL A 68 15.10 32.31 16.09
CA VAL A 68 13.87 32.02 16.82
C VAL A 68 12.92 33.22 16.59
N PRO A 69 11.78 33.04 15.92
CA PRO A 69 10.90 34.16 15.61
C PRO A 69 10.21 34.66 16.88
N GLU A 70 10.09 35.98 17.03
CA GLU A 70 9.26 36.59 18.09
C GLU A 70 7.78 36.21 17.95
N LYS A 71 7.33 35.99 16.71
CA LYS A 71 5.98 35.52 16.37
C LYS A 71 6.02 34.47 15.27
N VAL A 72 5.52 33.27 15.55
CA VAL A 72 5.39 32.20 14.56
C VAL A 72 4.15 32.47 13.70
N VAL A 73 4.36 32.88 12.45
CA VAL A 73 3.30 32.99 11.44
C VAL A 73 3.64 32.07 10.28
N HIS A 74 2.86 31.02 10.08
CA HIS A 74 3.02 30.10 8.96
C HIS A 74 1.73 29.98 8.17
N LYS A 75 1.76 30.45 6.92
CA LYS A 75 0.63 30.33 6.00
C LYS A 75 0.84 29.11 5.12
N VAL A 76 0.01 28.09 5.30
CA VAL A 76 -0.06 26.96 4.37
C VAL A 76 -0.70 27.44 3.07
N SER A 77 -0.06 27.14 1.94
CA SER A 77 -0.48 27.55 0.62
C SER A 77 0.05 26.59 -0.44
N ALA A 78 -0.50 26.64 -1.65
CA ALA A 78 0.04 25.85 -2.76
C ALA A 78 1.55 26.13 -3.06
N LYS A 79 2.11 27.26 -2.61
CA LYS A 79 3.53 27.59 -2.82
C LYS A 79 4.49 26.82 -1.91
N ASN A 80 4.01 26.26 -0.81
CA ASN A 80 4.82 25.56 0.20
C ASN A 80 4.19 24.23 0.62
N SER A 81 3.31 23.68 -0.21
CA SER A 81 2.69 22.39 0.03
C SER A 81 2.55 21.57 -1.25
N ALA A 82 2.47 20.26 -1.07
CA ALA A 82 1.96 19.31 -2.05
C ALA A 82 0.58 18.80 -1.61
N THR A 83 -0.15 18.20 -2.55
CA THR A 83 -1.45 17.59 -2.30
C THR A 83 -1.40 16.11 -2.64
N ILE A 84 -1.70 15.28 -1.65
CA ILE A 84 -1.82 13.84 -1.78
C ILE A 84 -3.30 13.48 -1.82
N THR A 85 -3.70 12.67 -2.79
CA THR A 85 -4.99 12.00 -2.78
C THR A 85 -4.77 10.57 -2.30
N ALA A 86 -5.07 10.29 -1.04
CA ALA A 86 -4.91 8.97 -0.44
C ALA A 86 -6.25 8.22 -0.51
N SER A 87 -6.25 7.07 -1.17
CA SER A 87 -7.33 6.08 -1.13
C SER A 87 -6.92 5.00 -0.15
N TYR A 88 -7.71 4.80 0.91
CA TYR A 88 -7.49 3.74 1.89
C TYR A 88 -8.51 2.64 1.62
N HIS A 89 -8.04 1.57 0.98
CA HIS A 89 -8.89 0.42 0.67
C HIS A 89 -9.03 -0.48 1.90
N GLU A 90 -10.18 -1.14 2.00
CA GLU A 90 -10.45 -2.13 3.02
C GLU A 90 -9.75 -3.45 2.67
N ALA A 91 -8.78 -3.87 3.48
CA ALA A 91 -8.06 -5.13 3.29
C ALA A 91 -8.90 -6.33 3.74
N GLY A 92 -9.78 -6.12 4.72
CA GLY A 92 -10.64 -7.12 5.33
C GLY A 92 -10.71 -6.98 6.86
N GLY A 93 -11.60 -7.74 7.49
CA GLY A 93 -11.74 -7.73 8.95
C GLY A 93 -12.57 -6.56 9.48
N GLU A 94 -11.97 -5.70 10.30
CA GLU A 94 -12.67 -4.52 10.85
C GLU A 94 -12.39 -3.26 10.01
N GLU A 95 -13.37 -2.37 9.92
CA GLU A 95 -13.34 -1.10 9.16
C GLU A 95 -12.39 -0.04 9.75
N TRP A 96 -11.24 -0.46 10.29
CA TRP A 96 -10.26 0.38 10.96
C TRP A 96 -8.83 -0.14 10.84
N ALA A 97 -7.94 0.81 10.64
CA ALA A 97 -6.49 0.64 10.63
C ALA A 97 -5.78 1.68 11.52
N LYS A 98 -4.45 1.61 11.55
CA LYS A 98 -3.59 2.68 12.05
C LYS A 98 -2.69 3.19 10.95
N GLU A 99 -2.31 4.46 11.04
CA GLU A 99 -1.28 5.04 10.19
C GLU A 99 -0.35 5.96 10.98
N GLN A 100 0.80 6.23 10.41
CA GLN A 100 1.74 7.20 10.95
C GLN A 100 2.58 7.79 9.83
N ARG A 101 2.76 9.10 9.86
CA ARG A 101 3.64 9.81 8.94
C ARG A 101 4.83 10.38 9.70
N PHE A 102 6.00 10.12 9.15
CA PHE A 102 7.27 10.59 9.67
C PHE A 102 7.83 11.68 8.75
N ALA A 103 8.44 12.69 9.36
CA ALA A 103 9.03 13.82 8.67
C ALA A 103 10.43 14.10 9.19
N TRP A 104 11.35 14.44 8.27
CA TRP A 104 12.69 14.88 8.60
C TRP A 104 13.05 16.13 7.82
N ARG A 105 13.71 17.07 8.49
CA ARG A 105 14.49 18.10 7.83
C ARG A 105 15.88 17.57 7.47
N PRO A 106 16.59 18.15 6.48
CA PRO A 106 17.90 17.65 6.05
C PRO A 106 18.96 17.58 7.17
N TRP A 107 18.82 18.40 8.22
CA TRP A 107 19.70 18.40 9.39
C TRP A 107 19.28 17.46 10.52
N GLN A 108 18.11 16.81 10.42
CA GLN A 108 17.60 15.90 11.44
C GLN A 108 18.00 14.46 11.12
N ARG A 109 18.48 13.74 12.13
CA ARG A 109 18.78 12.29 12.06
C ARG A 109 17.67 11.42 12.65
N SER A 110 16.65 12.05 13.23
CA SER A 110 15.53 11.38 13.90
C SER A 110 14.27 12.18 13.61
N ALA A 111 13.14 11.48 13.45
CA ALA A 111 11.83 12.11 13.37
C ALA A 111 11.30 12.29 14.79
N ILE A 112 10.47 13.33 14.98
CA ILE A 112 9.64 13.42 16.17
C ILE A 112 8.53 12.37 16.00
N ILE A 113 8.43 11.44 16.93
CA ILE A 113 7.37 10.42 16.91
C ILE A 113 6.09 11.09 17.40
N GLU A 114 5.17 11.36 16.47
CA GLU A 114 3.78 11.63 16.82
C GLU A 114 3.05 10.32 17.11
N THR A 115 1.97 10.35 17.90
CA THR A 115 1.17 9.15 18.18
C THR A 115 0.57 8.55 16.91
N GLN A 116 0.34 7.24 16.90
CA GLN A 116 -0.33 6.59 15.78
C GLN A 116 -1.76 7.12 15.59
N ASN A 117 -2.13 7.42 14.35
CA ASN A 117 -3.46 7.89 14.00
C ASN A 117 -4.39 6.71 13.75
N GLU A 118 -5.60 6.79 14.30
CA GLU A 118 -6.69 5.89 13.89
C GLU A 118 -7.20 6.31 12.52
N LEU A 119 -7.42 5.31 11.67
CA LEU A 119 -7.84 5.46 10.30
C LEU A 119 -9.06 4.57 10.08
N HIS A 120 -10.20 5.16 9.77
CA HIS A 120 -11.38 4.39 9.33
C HIS A 120 -11.16 3.90 7.90
N THR A 121 -11.52 2.67 7.58
CA THR A 121 -11.45 2.10 6.23
C THR A 121 -12.79 1.49 5.86
N PRO A 122 -13.22 1.56 4.59
CA PRO A 122 -12.60 2.27 3.47
C PRO A 122 -12.83 3.80 3.51
N GLN A 123 -11.83 4.60 3.14
CA GLN A 123 -12.03 6.05 2.96
C GLN A 123 -11.11 6.69 1.91
N LYS A 124 -11.50 7.86 1.41
CA LYS A 124 -10.64 8.70 0.55
C LYS A 124 -10.36 10.03 1.23
N ARG A 125 -9.09 10.44 1.21
CA ARG A 125 -8.60 11.61 1.94
C ARG A 125 -7.71 12.50 1.09
N THR A 126 -7.89 13.81 1.22
CA THR A 126 -6.96 14.81 0.67
C THR A 126 -5.97 15.22 1.76
N GLU A 127 -4.69 15.14 1.48
CA GLU A 127 -3.66 15.43 2.49
C GLU A 127 -2.72 16.50 1.97
N ILE A 128 -2.50 17.51 2.80
CA ILE A 128 -1.65 18.65 2.48
C ILE A 128 -0.37 18.54 3.30
N VAL A 129 0.74 18.29 2.61
CA VAL A 129 2.05 18.09 3.23
C VAL A 129 3.00 19.23 2.88
N SER A 130 3.92 19.60 3.78
CA SER A 130 4.96 20.59 3.44
C SER A 130 5.84 20.10 2.29
N SER A 131 6.02 20.96 1.28
CA SER A 131 6.92 20.71 0.14
C SER A 131 8.36 21.21 0.43
N GLY A 132 9.26 21.01 -0.54
CA GLY A 132 10.65 21.45 -0.48
C GLY A 132 11.57 20.35 0.05
N ASP A 133 12.45 20.70 0.99
CA ASP A 133 13.50 19.82 1.52
C ASP A 133 13.05 18.97 2.73
N THR A 134 11.75 18.93 3.04
CA THR A 134 11.21 17.98 4.03
C THR A 134 11.11 16.59 3.42
N LEU A 135 11.80 15.62 4.03
CA LEU A 135 11.66 14.21 3.71
C LEU A 135 10.46 13.63 4.44
N TRP A 136 9.69 12.81 3.74
CA TRP A 136 8.47 12.20 4.22
C TRP A 136 8.48 10.69 4.02
N ARG A 137 7.91 9.97 4.99
CA ARG A 137 7.56 8.55 4.87
C ARG A 137 6.26 8.29 5.64
N GLN A 138 5.30 7.60 5.03
CA GLN A 138 4.08 7.16 5.70
C GLN A 138 4.04 5.64 5.79
N HIS A 139 3.54 5.16 6.91
CA HIS A 139 3.18 3.78 7.17
C HIS A 139 1.68 3.68 7.40
N VAL A 140 1.06 2.66 6.82
CA VAL A 140 -0.36 2.35 6.94
C VAL A 140 -0.49 0.86 7.26
N LEU A 141 -1.01 0.53 8.42
CA LEU A 141 -1.30 -0.85 8.80
C LEU A 141 -2.50 -1.37 8.02
N ASP A 142 -2.48 -2.66 7.75
CA ASP A 142 -3.59 -3.48 7.24
C ASP A 142 -4.59 -3.87 8.34
N ASN A 143 -4.28 -3.53 9.59
CA ASN A 143 -5.12 -3.80 10.73
C ASN A 143 -5.13 -2.64 11.73
N TYR A 144 -6.02 -2.73 12.71
CA TYR A 144 -5.98 -1.88 13.87
C TYR A 144 -5.08 -2.47 14.97
N SER A 145 -4.11 -1.68 15.40
CA SER A 145 -3.31 -1.95 16.60
C SER A 145 -3.84 -1.17 17.80
N TRP A 146 -3.83 -1.80 18.99
CA TRP A 146 -4.09 -1.11 20.25
C TRP A 146 -2.91 -0.25 20.73
N ASP A 147 -1.72 -0.42 20.13
CA ASP A 147 -0.61 0.48 20.35
C ASP A 147 -0.93 1.86 19.75
N SER A 148 -0.47 2.91 20.43
CA SER A 148 -0.64 4.30 20.00
C SER A 148 0.63 5.12 20.14
N VAL A 149 1.68 4.57 20.78
CA VAL A 149 2.89 5.32 21.14
C VAL A 149 4.13 4.81 20.43
N SER A 150 4.24 3.50 20.17
CA SER A 150 5.39 2.97 19.43
C SER A 150 5.33 3.40 17.96
N PRO A 151 6.47 3.63 17.30
CA PRO A 151 6.48 3.88 15.88
C PRO A 151 5.96 2.66 15.11
N ILE A 152 5.12 2.90 14.11
CA ILE A 152 4.72 1.89 13.14
C ILE A 152 5.93 1.60 12.27
N THR A 153 6.41 0.36 12.32
CA THR A 153 7.53 -0.14 11.51
C THR A 153 7.10 -1.21 10.50
N ASP A 154 5.82 -1.58 10.50
CA ASP A 154 5.20 -2.54 9.58
C ASP A 154 4.14 -1.84 8.69
N GLY A 155 3.35 -2.61 7.96
CA GLY A 155 2.31 -2.15 7.05
C GLY A 155 2.86 -1.69 5.71
N ALA A 156 1.96 -1.23 4.86
CA ALA A 156 2.33 -0.60 3.60
C ALA A 156 3.03 0.74 3.86
N SER A 157 4.11 1.00 3.11
CA SER A 157 4.80 2.28 3.12
C SER A 157 5.22 2.70 1.72
N HIS A 158 5.31 4.02 1.49
CA HIS A 158 5.96 4.54 0.29
C HIS A 158 7.45 4.83 0.56
N THR A 159 8.24 4.93 -0.50
CA THR A 159 9.67 5.28 -0.39
C THR A 159 9.85 6.66 0.25
N THR A 160 10.93 6.83 1.02
CA THR A 160 11.26 8.13 1.62
C THR A 160 11.56 9.14 0.52
N ARG A 161 10.84 10.26 0.51
CA ARG A 161 10.97 11.27 -0.55
C ARG A 161 10.65 12.67 -0.08
N THR A 162 11.07 13.66 -0.87
CA THR A 162 10.56 15.03 -0.80
C THR A 162 9.34 15.19 -1.73
N TYR A 163 8.59 16.27 -1.52
CA TYR A 163 7.53 16.70 -2.44
C TYR A 163 7.85 18.07 -3.02
N GLU A 164 7.60 18.22 -4.32
CA GLU A 164 7.71 19.50 -5.00
C GLU A 164 6.51 20.41 -4.66
N SER A 165 6.72 21.73 -4.76
CA SER A 165 5.64 22.68 -4.48
C SER A 165 4.55 22.56 -5.54
N ARG A 166 3.28 22.46 -5.10
CA ARG A 166 2.10 22.17 -5.94
C ARG A 166 2.08 20.78 -6.57
N GLU A 167 2.98 19.89 -6.15
CA GLU A 167 2.92 18.51 -6.60
C GLU A 167 1.57 17.88 -6.22
N LYS A 168 1.05 17.06 -7.13
CA LYS A 168 -0.15 16.26 -6.91
C LYS A 168 0.20 14.81 -7.14
N VAL A 169 -0.01 13.99 -6.12
CA VAL A 169 0.21 12.55 -6.17
C VAL A 169 -0.98 11.81 -5.60
N SER A 170 -1.08 10.53 -5.94
CA SER A 170 -2.07 9.63 -5.38
C SER A 170 -1.38 8.41 -4.77
N TYR A 171 -1.96 7.90 -3.70
CA TYR A 171 -1.57 6.61 -3.11
C TYR A 171 -2.84 5.79 -2.89
N ASP A 172 -2.81 4.53 -3.33
CA ASP A 172 -3.90 3.58 -3.15
C ASP A 172 -3.43 2.49 -2.17
N TRP A 173 -3.66 2.73 -0.89
CA TRP A 173 -3.22 1.88 0.21
C TRP A 173 -4.07 0.61 0.25
N HIS A 174 -3.43 -0.55 0.25
CA HIS A 174 -4.06 -1.88 0.27
C HIS A 174 -5.07 -2.15 -0.85
N GLN A 175 -4.95 -1.43 -1.98
CA GLN A 175 -5.77 -1.72 -3.15
C GLN A 175 -5.44 -3.12 -3.68
N ALA A 176 -6.48 -3.91 -3.92
CA ALA A 176 -6.38 -5.17 -4.62
C ALA A 176 -5.91 -4.93 -6.08
N VAL A 177 -4.89 -5.63 -6.57
CA VAL A 177 -4.37 -6.92 -6.10
C VAL A 177 -3.07 -6.74 -5.29
N VAL A 178 -3.06 -7.20 -4.04
CA VAL A 178 -1.84 -7.24 -3.21
C VAL A 178 -1.04 -8.51 -3.50
N ARG A 179 0.26 -8.38 -3.76
CA ARG A 179 1.15 -9.49 -4.17
C ARG A 179 2.62 -9.15 -3.96
N PRO A 180 3.54 -10.13 -3.96
CA PRO A 180 4.96 -9.84 -4.13
C PRO A 180 5.23 -9.23 -5.52
N ALA A 181 6.07 -8.21 -5.57
CA ALA A 181 6.45 -7.55 -6.83
C ALA A 181 7.84 -6.93 -6.69
N ILE A 182 8.59 -6.81 -7.79
CA ILE A 182 9.89 -6.14 -7.77
C ILE A 182 9.66 -4.62 -7.74
N ALA A 183 10.11 -3.97 -6.67
CA ALA A 183 10.03 -2.51 -6.56
C ALA A 183 11.16 -1.83 -7.36
N PRO A 184 10.93 -0.65 -7.96
CA PRO A 184 11.92 0.06 -8.77
C PRO A 184 13.27 0.30 -8.07
N ASP A 185 13.27 0.59 -6.76
CA ASP A 185 14.48 0.82 -5.96
C ASP A 185 15.00 -0.45 -5.25
N LYS A 186 14.52 -1.62 -5.68
CA LYS A 186 14.83 -2.94 -5.08
C LYS A 186 15.08 -3.99 -6.16
N ALA A 187 15.62 -3.58 -7.30
CA ALA A 187 16.05 -4.49 -8.35
C ALA A 187 16.96 -5.59 -7.76
N PRO A 188 16.67 -6.88 -8.01
CA PRO A 188 17.55 -7.97 -7.62
C PRO A 188 18.90 -7.81 -8.29
N VAL A 189 19.98 -7.94 -7.53
CA VAL A 189 21.35 -7.78 -8.05
C VAL A 189 22.20 -8.98 -7.69
N ARG A 190 23.14 -9.32 -8.57
CA ARG A 190 24.17 -10.33 -8.32
C ARG A 190 25.55 -9.67 -8.31
N THR A 191 26.36 -10.05 -7.34
CA THR A 191 27.77 -9.66 -7.25
C THR A 191 28.61 -10.90 -6.95
N GLY A 192 29.44 -11.33 -7.89
CA GLY A 192 30.13 -12.61 -7.84
C GLY A 192 29.14 -13.78 -7.67
N ASP A 193 29.30 -14.54 -6.58
CA ASP A 193 28.44 -15.68 -6.24
C ASP A 193 27.30 -15.32 -5.26
N THR A 194 27.03 -14.03 -5.06
CA THR A 194 25.98 -13.57 -4.12
C THR A 194 24.82 -12.93 -4.87
N LEU A 195 23.64 -13.54 -4.77
CA LEU A 195 22.36 -12.98 -5.22
C LEU A 195 21.69 -12.22 -4.08
N SER A 196 21.54 -10.91 -4.24
CA SER A 196 20.85 -10.05 -3.27
C SER A 196 19.39 -9.86 -3.68
N LEU A 197 18.47 -10.32 -2.83
CA LEU A 197 17.02 -10.21 -3.02
C LEU A 197 16.42 -9.27 -1.97
N ARG A 198 15.56 -8.33 -2.40
CA ARG A 198 14.80 -7.42 -1.52
C ARG A 198 13.37 -7.30 -2.03
N ILE A 199 12.68 -8.44 -2.18
CA ILE A 199 11.35 -8.50 -2.78
C ILE A 199 10.30 -8.23 -1.68
N PRO A 200 9.57 -7.11 -1.73
CA PRO A 200 8.45 -6.87 -0.84
C PRO A 200 7.38 -7.96 -0.99
N GLU A 201 6.84 -8.45 0.12
CA GLU A 201 5.80 -9.49 0.13
C GLU A 201 4.42 -8.95 -0.23
N LEU A 202 4.16 -7.69 0.19
CA LEU A 202 2.89 -7.01 -0.03
C LEU A 202 3.15 -5.72 -0.81
N ALA A 203 3.05 -5.79 -2.13
CA ALA A 203 3.08 -4.63 -2.99
C ALA A 203 1.68 -4.26 -3.48
N VAL A 204 1.45 -2.95 -3.67
CA VAL A 204 0.32 -2.37 -4.41
C VAL A 204 0.86 -1.28 -5.35
N GLY A 205 0.71 -1.52 -6.65
CA GLY A 205 1.33 -0.69 -7.70
C GLY A 205 2.83 -0.45 -7.48
N ILE A 206 3.31 0.71 -7.93
CA ILE A 206 4.72 1.16 -7.80
C ILE A 206 4.98 2.00 -6.53
N GLY A 207 3.99 2.19 -5.67
CA GLY A 207 4.00 3.28 -4.68
C GLY A 207 3.90 2.87 -3.21
N THR A 208 3.28 1.73 -2.90
CA THR A 208 3.05 1.30 -1.51
C THR A 208 3.40 -0.17 -1.33
N LEU A 209 4.31 -0.44 -0.39
CA LEU A 209 4.96 -1.74 -0.22
C LEU A 209 5.14 -2.04 1.28
N SER A 210 4.85 -3.26 1.71
CA SER A 210 5.39 -3.81 2.97
C SER A 210 6.61 -4.67 2.66
N GLN A 211 7.74 -4.33 3.28
CA GLN A 211 9.04 -4.93 3.01
C GLN A 211 9.11 -6.39 3.51
N ARG A 212 8.74 -6.60 4.77
CA ARG A 212 8.56 -7.90 5.41
C ARG A 212 7.37 -7.73 6.33
N SER A 213 6.28 -8.42 6.05
CA SER A 213 5.02 -8.21 6.75
C SER A 213 4.87 -9.23 7.86
N PHE A 214 4.60 -8.76 9.09
CA PHE A 214 4.23 -9.68 10.17
C PHE A 214 2.79 -10.20 10.05
N SER A 215 2.07 -9.79 9.00
CA SER A 215 0.68 -10.16 8.76
C SER A 215 0.53 -11.37 7.83
N ALA A 216 1.65 -11.96 7.38
CA ALA A 216 1.68 -13.12 6.50
C ALA A 216 2.69 -14.19 6.95
N ASP A 217 2.35 -15.45 6.68
CA ASP A 217 3.28 -16.58 6.72
C ASP A 217 3.94 -16.71 5.34
N THR A 218 5.23 -16.39 5.27
CA THR A 218 6.01 -16.45 4.02
C THR A 218 6.96 -17.64 4.02
N LYS A 219 7.11 -18.27 2.85
CA LYS A 219 8.12 -19.29 2.56
C LYS A 219 8.80 -18.99 1.24
N MET A 220 10.11 -18.98 1.25
CA MET A 220 10.95 -18.82 0.07
C MET A 220 11.79 -20.09 -0.14
N SER A 221 11.91 -20.54 -1.39
CA SER A 221 12.93 -21.51 -1.79
C SER A 221 13.69 -21.03 -3.02
N LEU A 222 15.01 -21.19 -2.98
CA LEU A 222 15.91 -20.83 -4.06
C LEU A 222 16.64 -22.08 -4.52
N SER A 223 16.41 -22.48 -5.77
CA SER A 223 17.02 -23.63 -6.41
C SER A 223 17.88 -23.22 -7.59
N GLN A 224 18.91 -24.01 -7.88
CA GLN A 224 19.77 -23.86 -9.03
C GLN A 224 19.85 -25.19 -9.79
N ASP A 225 19.56 -25.16 -11.09
CA ASP A 225 19.56 -26.35 -11.96
C ASP A 225 18.77 -27.52 -11.35
N GLY A 226 17.61 -27.21 -10.75
CA GLY A 226 16.73 -28.17 -10.06
C GLY A 226 17.20 -28.66 -8.69
N LYS A 227 18.31 -28.12 -8.15
CA LYS A 227 18.80 -28.42 -6.80
C LYS A 227 18.51 -27.27 -5.85
N LEU A 228 17.77 -27.56 -4.78
CA LEU A 228 17.53 -26.61 -3.69
C LEU A 228 18.86 -26.16 -3.05
N LEU A 229 19.06 -24.85 -2.99
CA LEU A 229 20.22 -24.21 -2.36
C LEU A 229 19.86 -23.59 -1.01
N HIS A 230 18.76 -22.83 -0.96
CA HIS A 230 18.32 -22.10 0.24
C HIS A 230 16.81 -22.20 0.44
N GLU A 231 16.41 -22.16 1.70
CA GLU A 231 15.03 -21.92 2.12
C GLU A 231 15.06 -20.81 3.18
N ASP A 232 14.05 -19.94 3.16
CA ASP A 232 13.95 -18.82 4.09
C ASP A 232 12.49 -18.44 4.35
N ASP A 233 12.27 -17.57 5.34
CA ASP A 233 10.94 -17.05 5.67
C ASP A 233 10.60 -15.73 4.96
N ALA A 234 11.47 -15.26 4.06
CA ALA A 234 11.25 -14.10 3.19
C ALA A 234 12.21 -14.13 1.98
N ALA A 235 11.86 -13.44 0.90
CA ALA A 235 12.81 -13.15 -0.20
C ALA A 235 13.59 -11.86 0.08
N TRP A 236 14.22 -11.80 1.26
CA TRP A 236 14.89 -10.61 1.80
C TRP A 236 16.25 -10.96 2.42
N GLY A 237 17.26 -11.10 1.56
CA GLY A 237 18.57 -11.54 2.00
C GLY A 237 19.59 -11.63 0.88
N ASP A 238 20.77 -12.10 1.23
CA ASP A 238 21.89 -12.30 0.31
C ASP A 238 22.22 -13.79 0.30
N TYR A 239 22.14 -14.41 -0.88
CA TYR A 239 22.14 -15.86 -1.04
C TYR A 239 23.27 -16.31 -1.96
N ALA A 240 24.00 -17.35 -1.54
CA ALA A 240 25.06 -17.92 -2.36
C ALA A 240 24.48 -18.71 -3.54
N VAL A 241 24.86 -18.38 -4.77
CA VAL A 241 24.42 -19.04 -6.02
C VAL A 241 25.61 -19.23 -6.97
N GLY A 242 25.64 -20.35 -7.70
CA GLY A 242 26.58 -20.57 -8.81
C GLY A 242 26.11 -19.92 -10.11
N ALA A 243 26.81 -20.13 -11.22
CA ALA A 243 26.28 -19.78 -12.54
C ALA A 243 25.32 -20.88 -13.03
N GLY A 244 24.14 -20.52 -13.53
CA GLY A 244 23.15 -21.48 -14.02
C GLY A 244 21.73 -20.94 -13.98
N GLU A 245 20.77 -21.82 -14.22
CA GLU A 245 19.35 -21.49 -14.13
C GLU A 245 18.95 -21.42 -12.65
N ILE A 246 18.32 -20.30 -12.27
CA ILE A 246 17.82 -20.07 -10.93
C ILE A 246 16.30 -20.16 -10.95
N GLU A 247 15.76 -20.93 -10.00
CA GLU A 247 14.34 -20.97 -9.67
C GLU A 247 14.14 -20.35 -8.28
N LEU A 248 13.34 -19.29 -8.20
CA LEU A 248 12.95 -18.66 -6.95
C LEU A 248 11.44 -18.85 -6.78
N ASP A 249 11.02 -19.55 -5.74
CA ASP A 249 9.62 -19.68 -5.35
C ASP A 249 9.36 -18.90 -4.07
N LEU A 250 8.28 -18.14 -4.05
CA LEU A 250 7.82 -17.36 -2.92
C LEU A 250 6.32 -17.59 -2.70
N SER A 251 5.97 -18.21 -1.57
CA SER A 251 4.60 -18.40 -1.13
C SER A 251 4.33 -17.48 0.06
N VAL A 252 3.30 -16.63 -0.05
CA VAL A 252 2.89 -15.69 1.00
C VAL A 252 1.43 -16.00 1.35
N VAL A 253 1.17 -16.43 2.58
CA VAL A 253 -0.13 -16.92 3.04
C VAL A 253 -0.68 -16.02 4.15
N ARG A 254 -1.94 -15.61 4.01
CA ARG A 254 -2.69 -14.75 4.92
C ARG A 254 -4.06 -15.32 5.30
N THR A 255 -4.36 -16.57 4.93
CA THR A 255 -5.68 -17.19 5.13
C THR A 255 -6.16 -17.20 6.59
N GLU A 256 -5.25 -17.34 7.55
CA GLU A 256 -5.56 -17.34 8.99
C GLU A 256 -5.57 -15.92 9.58
N ASN A 257 -5.23 -14.91 8.79
CA ASN A 257 -5.25 -13.52 9.23
C ASN A 257 -6.63 -12.91 8.97
N GLN A 258 -7.40 -12.72 10.05
CA GLN A 258 -8.74 -12.15 10.02
C GLN A 258 -8.84 -10.71 9.45
N HIS A 259 -7.71 -10.03 9.26
CA HIS A 259 -7.64 -8.68 8.68
C HIS A 259 -7.52 -8.69 7.15
N TRP A 260 -7.55 -9.86 6.51
CA TRP A 260 -7.42 -10.00 5.05
C TRP A 260 -8.53 -10.86 4.46
N ASP A 261 -9.37 -10.23 3.63
CA ASP A 261 -10.36 -10.94 2.81
C ASP A 261 -9.87 -11.16 1.36
N PHE A 262 -8.89 -10.35 0.93
CA PHE A 262 -8.34 -10.34 -0.43
C PHE A 262 -6.89 -10.77 -0.47
N SER A 263 -6.46 -11.27 -1.63
CA SER A 263 -5.11 -11.80 -1.85
C SER A 263 -4.69 -12.76 -0.73
N THR A 264 -5.57 -13.62 -0.22
CA THR A 264 -5.31 -14.40 1.00
C THR A 264 -4.17 -15.41 0.86
N ARG A 265 -3.78 -15.72 -0.38
CA ARG A 265 -2.58 -16.48 -0.70
C ARG A 265 -1.99 -16.01 -2.01
N THR A 266 -0.68 -15.91 -2.07
CA THR A 266 0.07 -15.66 -3.29
C THR A 266 1.17 -16.68 -3.44
N ASP A 267 1.29 -17.29 -4.62
CA ASP A 267 2.41 -18.16 -4.99
C ASP A 267 3.06 -17.54 -6.23
N THR A 268 4.33 -17.14 -6.12
CA THR A 268 5.09 -16.57 -7.23
C THR A 268 6.35 -17.37 -7.46
N SER A 269 6.55 -17.82 -8.70
CA SER A 269 7.72 -18.56 -9.13
C SER A 269 8.42 -17.78 -10.23
N TRP A 270 9.72 -17.56 -10.10
CA TRP A 270 10.58 -16.99 -11.11
C TRP A 270 11.57 -18.03 -11.59
N THR A 271 11.78 -18.09 -12.91
CA THR A 271 12.91 -18.81 -13.51
C THR A 271 13.71 -17.81 -14.31
N PHE A 272 15.01 -17.71 -14.07
CA PHE A 272 15.89 -16.82 -14.82
C PHE A 272 17.30 -17.40 -14.88
N ASP A 273 17.98 -17.10 -15.97
CA ASP A 273 19.37 -17.47 -16.12
C ASP A 273 20.24 -16.44 -15.38
N SER A 274 21.05 -16.92 -14.44
CA SER A 274 21.97 -16.08 -13.66
C SER A 274 23.39 -16.54 -13.96
N GLN A 275 24.06 -15.81 -14.84
CA GLN A 275 25.49 -16.01 -15.10
C GLN A 275 26.31 -15.40 -13.97
N GLY A 276 27.45 -16.04 -13.66
CA GLY A 276 28.41 -15.52 -12.70
C GLY A 276 28.90 -14.15 -13.16
N THR A 277 28.74 -13.16 -12.30
CA THR A 277 29.17 -11.79 -12.58
C THR A 277 30.61 -11.61 -12.09
N GLY A 278 31.28 -10.56 -12.57
CA GLY A 278 32.52 -10.11 -11.95
C GLY A 278 32.29 -9.57 -10.53
N GLU A 279 33.23 -8.78 -10.02
CA GLU A 279 33.04 -8.07 -8.74
C GLU A 279 32.02 -6.92 -8.83
N ASP A 280 31.54 -6.60 -10.04
CA ASP A 280 30.51 -5.59 -10.27
C ASP A 280 29.09 -6.15 -10.02
N ALA A 281 28.21 -5.28 -9.52
CA ALA A 281 26.80 -5.62 -9.30
C ALA A 281 26.01 -5.58 -10.63
N GLU A 282 25.39 -6.70 -10.98
CA GLU A 282 24.54 -6.81 -12.18
C GLU A 282 23.09 -7.11 -11.81
N THR A 283 22.19 -6.30 -12.35
CA THR A 283 20.74 -6.49 -12.20
C THR A 283 20.30 -7.82 -12.81
N GLN A 284 19.49 -8.58 -12.08
CA GLN A 284 18.95 -9.87 -12.53
C GLN A 284 17.58 -9.70 -13.21
N PRO A 285 17.26 -10.48 -14.24
CA PRO A 285 16.10 -10.25 -15.10
C PRO A 285 14.77 -10.81 -14.53
N LEU A 286 14.53 -10.67 -13.22
CA LEU A 286 13.29 -11.13 -12.61
C LEU A 286 12.11 -10.27 -13.09
N LEU A 287 11.21 -10.87 -13.87
CA LEU A 287 9.98 -10.22 -14.30
C LEU A 287 9.09 -9.84 -13.11
N SER A 288 8.36 -8.74 -13.19
CA SER A 288 7.37 -8.31 -12.21
C SER A 288 6.00 -8.16 -12.87
N ILE A 289 4.91 -8.34 -12.13
CA ILE A 289 3.53 -8.20 -12.62
C ILE A 289 2.77 -7.16 -11.80
N ASP A 290 2.25 -6.16 -12.50
CA ASP A 290 1.31 -5.18 -11.97
C ASP A 290 -0.11 -5.41 -12.49
N TYR A 291 -1.09 -5.14 -11.63
CA TYR A 291 -2.51 -5.30 -11.93
C TYR A 291 -3.20 -3.96 -11.80
N ASP A 292 -3.99 -3.59 -12.80
CA ASP A 292 -4.90 -2.44 -12.80
C ASP A 292 -6.34 -2.96 -12.83
N VAL A 293 -6.88 -3.21 -11.63
CA VAL A 293 -8.26 -3.67 -11.43
C VAL A 293 -9.13 -2.49 -11.01
N PRO A 294 -10.31 -2.28 -11.63
CA PRO A 294 -11.18 -1.15 -11.31
C PRO A 294 -12.02 -1.40 -10.04
N VAL A 295 -11.37 -1.81 -8.95
CA VAL A 295 -12.03 -2.06 -7.66
C VAL A 295 -12.48 -0.75 -6.99
N GLY A 296 -13.58 -0.83 -6.23
CA GLY A 296 -13.92 0.19 -5.24
C GLY A 296 -12.96 0.22 -4.06
N LEU A 297 -13.17 1.16 -3.13
CA LEU A 297 -12.39 1.20 -1.89
C LEU A 297 -12.63 -0.03 -1.00
N ASP A 298 -13.73 -0.75 -1.20
CA ASP A 298 -13.99 -2.03 -0.54
C ASP A 298 -13.30 -3.22 -1.24
N ASN A 299 -12.40 -2.94 -2.20
CA ASN A 299 -11.70 -3.94 -3.01
C ASN A 299 -12.62 -4.87 -3.81
N THR A 300 -13.83 -4.41 -4.13
CA THR A 300 -14.79 -5.18 -4.93
C THR A 300 -15.13 -4.55 -6.28
N VAL A 301 -15.61 -5.39 -7.19
CA VAL A 301 -16.25 -5.01 -8.44
C VAL A 301 -17.69 -5.49 -8.48
N ARG A 302 -18.50 -4.90 -9.38
CA ARG A 302 -19.92 -5.24 -9.45
C ARG A 302 -20.19 -6.57 -10.16
N ALA A 303 -20.99 -7.41 -9.52
CA ALA A 303 -21.50 -8.66 -10.03
C ALA A 303 -22.39 -8.50 -11.28
N GLY A 304 -22.33 -9.49 -12.16
CA GLY A 304 -23.08 -9.53 -13.42
C GLY A 304 -22.53 -8.64 -14.53
N LYS A 305 -21.37 -8.01 -14.32
CA LYS A 305 -20.69 -7.19 -15.34
C LYS A 305 -19.47 -7.92 -15.92
N LYS A 306 -19.03 -7.44 -17.08
CA LYS A 306 -17.75 -7.80 -17.66
C LYS A 306 -16.89 -6.55 -17.72
N GLU A 307 -15.73 -6.59 -17.10
CA GLU A 307 -14.86 -5.40 -16.98
C GLU A 307 -13.49 -5.67 -17.59
N LYS A 308 -12.81 -4.58 -17.97
CA LYS A 308 -11.44 -4.62 -18.47
C LYS A 308 -10.51 -4.51 -17.28
N ILE A 309 -9.55 -5.42 -17.20
CA ILE A 309 -8.47 -5.39 -16.22
C ILE A 309 -7.17 -5.16 -16.99
N GLY A 310 -6.36 -4.21 -16.51
CA GLY A 310 -5.01 -3.97 -17.00
C GLY A 310 -4.00 -4.88 -16.31
N LEU A 311 -2.96 -5.23 -17.05
CA LEU A 311 -1.82 -6.01 -16.57
C LEU A 311 -0.57 -5.41 -17.19
N SER A 312 0.49 -5.21 -16.41
CA SER A 312 1.80 -4.81 -16.93
C SER A 312 2.83 -5.82 -16.48
N VAL A 313 3.72 -6.23 -17.39
CA VAL A 313 4.82 -7.14 -17.08
C VAL A 313 6.12 -6.41 -17.39
N SER A 314 6.92 -6.16 -16.37
CA SER A 314 8.14 -5.35 -16.49
C SER A 314 9.36 -6.13 -16.04
N HIS A 315 10.52 -5.72 -16.55
CA HIS A 315 11.81 -6.08 -15.96
C HIS A 315 12.19 -5.06 -14.88
N PRO A 316 13.12 -5.40 -13.97
CA PRO A 316 13.64 -4.44 -13.00
C PRO A 316 14.40 -3.31 -13.69
N ASP A 317 14.36 -2.13 -13.08
CA ASP A 317 15.20 -1.00 -13.51
C ASP A 317 16.69 -1.37 -13.38
N GLY A 318 17.51 -0.85 -14.29
CA GLY A 318 18.97 -1.09 -14.27
C GLY A 318 19.45 -2.28 -15.10
N LEU A 319 18.59 -2.92 -15.91
CA LEU A 319 19.03 -3.82 -16.98
C LEU A 319 19.44 -3.03 -18.23
N ASP A 320 20.64 -3.30 -18.75
CA ASP A 320 21.13 -2.66 -19.98
C ASP A 320 20.28 -2.99 -21.21
N ARG A 321 19.80 -4.24 -21.30
CA ARG A 321 19.08 -4.78 -22.47
C ARG A 321 17.98 -5.75 -22.04
N PRO A 322 16.85 -5.26 -21.51
CA PRO A 322 15.72 -6.13 -21.17
C PRO A 322 15.19 -6.82 -22.43
N ALA A 323 15.04 -8.14 -22.37
CA ALA A 323 14.49 -8.94 -23.44
C ALA A 323 13.02 -8.56 -23.71
N LYS A 324 12.57 -8.71 -24.95
CA LYS A 324 11.15 -8.49 -25.25
C LYS A 324 10.31 -9.63 -24.68
N LEU A 325 9.14 -9.32 -24.16
CA LEU A 325 8.15 -10.33 -23.80
C LEU A 325 7.80 -11.21 -25.02
N ARG A 326 7.78 -12.52 -24.80
CA ARG A 326 7.42 -13.54 -25.79
C ARG A 326 5.96 -13.95 -25.64
N GLU A 327 5.54 -14.22 -24.41
CA GLU A 327 4.21 -14.74 -24.12
C GLU A 327 3.70 -14.24 -22.78
N VAL A 328 2.40 -13.91 -22.72
CA VAL A 328 1.66 -13.64 -21.48
C VAL A 328 0.34 -14.40 -21.53
N LYS A 329 0.11 -15.25 -20.53
CA LYS A 329 -1.12 -16.02 -20.36
C LYS A 329 -1.77 -15.65 -19.04
N VAL A 330 -3.09 -15.60 -19.05
CA VAL A 330 -3.88 -15.22 -17.88
C VAL A 330 -5.00 -16.22 -17.69
N TRP A 331 -5.22 -16.61 -16.45
CA TRP A 331 -6.34 -17.43 -16.02
C TRP A 331 -7.10 -16.74 -14.91
N VAL A 332 -8.38 -17.05 -14.86
CA VAL A 332 -9.30 -16.62 -13.83
C VAL A 332 -9.91 -17.84 -13.14
N SER A 333 -10.11 -17.73 -11.84
CA SER A 333 -10.85 -18.69 -11.04
C SER A 333 -11.88 -17.96 -10.19
N TYR A 334 -13.02 -18.60 -9.94
CA TYR A 334 -14.09 -18.12 -9.07
C TYR A 334 -14.37 -19.07 -7.89
N ASP A 335 -13.44 -20.02 -7.65
CA ASP A 335 -13.54 -21.08 -6.64
C ASP A 335 -12.25 -21.24 -5.84
N ASP A 336 -11.60 -20.10 -5.55
CA ASP A 336 -10.35 -19.99 -4.79
C ASP A 336 -9.19 -20.81 -5.40
N GLY A 337 -9.10 -20.85 -6.74
CA GLY A 337 -8.01 -21.49 -7.48
C GLY A 337 -8.15 -23.00 -7.68
N LYS A 338 -9.31 -23.59 -7.37
CA LYS A 338 -9.56 -25.04 -7.60
C LYS A 338 -9.72 -25.36 -9.09
N SER A 339 -10.34 -24.47 -9.86
CA SER A 339 -10.45 -24.57 -11.32
C SER A 339 -10.12 -23.26 -12.00
N TRP A 340 -9.49 -23.34 -13.18
CA TRP A 340 -8.94 -22.18 -13.89
C TRP A 340 -9.47 -22.10 -15.32
N GLU A 341 -10.03 -20.95 -15.70
CA GLU A 341 -10.43 -20.63 -17.06
C GLU A 341 -9.39 -19.71 -17.70
N LYS A 342 -8.85 -20.09 -18.87
CA LYS A 342 -7.90 -19.24 -19.60
C LYS A 342 -8.63 -18.07 -20.25
N VAL A 343 -8.19 -16.84 -19.97
CA VAL A 343 -8.71 -15.63 -20.60
C VAL A 343 -7.68 -15.05 -21.57
N LYS A 344 -8.17 -14.46 -22.66
CA LYS A 344 -7.30 -13.91 -23.70
C LYS A 344 -6.73 -12.56 -23.29
N ALA A 345 -5.43 -12.52 -23.00
CA ALA A 345 -4.66 -11.28 -22.88
C ALA A 345 -4.51 -10.62 -24.27
N ARG A 346 -4.69 -9.30 -24.31
CA ARG A 346 -4.49 -8.47 -25.50
C ARG A 346 -3.44 -7.42 -25.17
N SER A 347 -2.41 -7.29 -26.00
CA SER A 347 -1.45 -6.19 -25.88
C SER A 347 -2.21 -4.85 -25.94
N ALA A 348 -1.88 -3.99 -24.98
CA ALA A 348 -2.34 -2.61 -24.85
C ALA A 348 -1.15 -1.61 -24.93
N GLY A 349 0.08 -2.13 -24.99
CA GLY A 349 1.34 -1.41 -25.08
C GLY A 349 2.49 -2.39 -25.26
N LYS A 350 3.73 -1.90 -25.14
CA LYS A 350 4.95 -2.74 -25.25
C LYS A 350 4.95 -3.83 -24.16
N ASP A 351 4.66 -3.40 -22.93
CA ASP A 351 4.73 -4.20 -21.71
C ASP A 351 3.36 -4.27 -20.99
N ASP A 352 2.34 -3.63 -21.58
CA ASP A 352 0.97 -3.56 -21.07
C ASP A 352 0.02 -4.48 -21.83
N PHE A 353 -0.90 -5.07 -21.10
CA PHE A 353 -1.90 -5.99 -21.55
C PHE A 353 -3.25 -5.65 -20.92
N SER A 354 -4.31 -6.16 -21.54
CA SER A 354 -5.64 -6.13 -20.97
C SER A 354 -6.37 -7.45 -21.17
N VAL A 355 -7.17 -7.81 -20.16
CA VAL A 355 -8.08 -8.94 -20.20
C VAL A 355 -9.50 -8.45 -19.92
N LYS A 356 -10.50 -9.16 -20.45
CA LYS A 356 -11.91 -8.90 -20.11
C LYS A 356 -12.44 -10.05 -19.27
N ILE A 357 -12.66 -9.79 -17.98
CA ILE A 357 -13.12 -10.78 -17.01
C ILE A 357 -14.62 -10.57 -16.75
N SER A 358 -15.36 -11.67 -16.71
CA SER A 358 -16.77 -11.67 -16.33
C SER A 358 -16.86 -11.81 -14.80
N HIS A 359 -17.81 -11.16 -14.15
CA HIS A 359 -18.03 -11.30 -12.71
C HIS A 359 -19.38 -12.01 -12.49
N PRO A 360 -19.40 -13.35 -12.33
CA PRO A 360 -20.65 -14.08 -12.13
C PRO A 360 -21.40 -13.62 -10.88
N ARG A 361 -22.74 -13.67 -10.90
CA ARG A 361 -23.59 -13.24 -9.76
C ARG A 361 -23.48 -14.10 -8.50
N ARG A 362 -22.89 -15.28 -8.60
CA ARG A 362 -22.78 -16.27 -7.52
C ARG A 362 -21.33 -16.49 -7.06
N ALA A 363 -20.40 -15.73 -7.61
CA ALA A 363 -19.01 -15.77 -7.20
C ALA A 363 -18.78 -14.60 -6.23
N ASP A 364 -18.04 -14.87 -5.15
CA ASP A 364 -17.71 -13.86 -4.14
C ASP A 364 -16.34 -13.22 -4.42
N TYR A 365 -15.45 -13.95 -5.07
CA TYR A 365 -14.08 -13.52 -5.34
C TYR A 365 -13.63 -13.91 -6.74
N VAL A 366 -12.63 -13.18 -7.22
CA VAL A 366 -11.82 -13.57 -8.38
C VAL A 366 -10.42 -13.93 -7.91
N SER A 367 -9.91 -15.09 -8.33
CA SER A 367 -8.50 -15.43 -8.24
C SER A 367 -7.86 -15.31 -9.62
N LEU A 368 -6.60 -14.88 -9.65
CA LEU A 368 -5.85 -14.66 -10.88
C LEU A 368 -4.62 -15.55 -10.92
N ARG A 369 -4.30 -16.08 -12.10
CA ARG A 369 -2.99 -16.66 -12.39
C ARG A 369 -2.45 -16.03 -13.65
N VAL A 370 -1.21 -15.57 -13.63
CA VAL A 370 -0.53 -14.97 -14.76
C VAL A 370 0.80 -15.69 -14.97
N GLU A 371 1.06 -16.09 -16.20
CA GLU A 371 2.36 -16.59 -16.65
C GLU A 371 2.91 -15.61 -17.69
N ALA A 372 4.15 -15.19 -17.53
CA ALA A 372 4.87 -14.41 -18.52
C ALA A 372 6.25 -15.00 -18.80
N THR A 373 6.69 -14.90 -20.04
CA THR A 373 8.04 -15.31 -20.44
C THR A 373 8.59 -14.33 -21.46
N ASP A 374 9.86 -13.97 -21.33
CA ASP A 374 10.57 -13.15 -22.32
C ASP A 374 11.25 -14.01 -23.40
N LYS A 375 12.00 -13.36 -24.29
CA LYS A 375 12.69 -14.02 -25.40
C LYS A 375 13.98 -14.73 -25.00
N ASP A 376 14.54 -14.40 -23.84
CA ASP A 376 15.77 -14.99 -23.32
C ASP A 376 15.47 -16.18 -22.41
N GLY A 377 14.20 -16.40 -22.06
CA GLY A 377 13.73 -17.57 -21.31
C GLY A 377 13.34 -17.25 -19.88
N ASN A 378 13.58 -16.01 -19.42
CA ASN A 378 13.18 -15.60 -18.07
C ASN A 378 11.66 -15.60 -17.97
N SER A 379 11.15 -16.16 -16.89
CA SER A 379 9.72 -16.36 -16.70
C SER A 379 9.26 -16.06 -15.28
N ILE A 380 7.99 -15.71 -15.17
CA ILE A 380 7.27 -15.57 -13.91
C ILE A 380 5.93 -16.29 -14.02
N THR A 381 5.57 -17.04 -12.99
CA THR A 381 4.21 -17.52 -12.75
C THR A 381 3.75 -16.96 -11.42
N GLN A 382 2.67 -16.17 -11.42
CA GLN A 382 2.09 -15.64 -10.20
C GLN A 382 0.63 -16.05 -10.09
N THR A 383 0.28 -16.68 -8.97
CA THR A 383 -1.09 -17.02 -8.60
C THR A 383 -1.50 -16.20 -7.39
N VAL A 384 -2.60 -15.46 -7.49
CA VAL A 384 -3.20 -14.71 -6.39
C VAL A 384 -4.60 -15.22 -6.13
N VAL A 385 -4.78 -15.88 -4.98
CA VAL A 385 -6.08 -16.38 -4.51
C VAL A 385 -6.86 -15.23 -3.90
N ARG A 386 -8.15 -15.11 -4.28
CA ARG A 386 -9.03 -13.99 -3.91
C ARG A 386 -8.44 -12.62 -4.22
N ALA A 387 -7.83 -12.48 -5.39
CA ALA A 387 -7.21 -11.26 -5.89
C ALA A 387 -8.07 -9.99 -5.67
N TYR A 388 -9.40 -10.08 -5.82
CA TYR A 388 -10.38 -9.05 -5.44
C TYR A 388 -11.79 -9.64 -5.27
N GLY A 389 -12.70 -8.87 -4.67
CA GLY A 389 -14.08 -9.29 -4.41
C GLY A 389 -15.07 -8.99 -5.53
N ILE A 390 -16.19 -9.70 -5.53
CA ILE A 390 -17.36 -9.45 -6.37
C ILE A 390 -18.54 -9.16 -5.45
N THR A 391 -19.23 -8.04 -5.67
CA THR A 391 -20.40 -7.66 -4.88
C THR A 391 -21.61 -7.33 -5.74
N ALA A 392 -22.82 -7.54 -5.21
CA ALA A 392 -24.06 -7.19 -5.90
C ALA A 392 -24.33 -5.66 -5.98
N ARG A 393 -23.56 -4.86 -5.23
CA ARG A 393 -23.85 -3.45 -4.95
C ARG A 393 -23.66 -2.50 -6.13
#